data_AF-A0A1M5FQB2-F1
#
_entry.id   AF-A0A1M5FQB2-F1
#
_cell.length_a   1.000
_cell.length_b   1.000
_cell.length_c   1.000
_cell.angle_alpha   90.00
_cell.angle_beta   90.00
_cell.angle_gamma   90.00
#
_symmetry.space_group_name_H-M   'P 1'
#
loop_
_entity.id
_entity.type
_entity.pdbx_description
1 polymer ?
#
loop_
_entity_poly.entity_id
_entity_poly.type
_entity_poly.pdbx_seq_one_letter_code
_entity_poly.pdbx_strand_id
1 'polypeptide(L)'
;MLKKKLLALFVSAMMVLSLAGCTTPQNAQAKTQTQAVQVNQKTQVAQAKPVQTQSKPVTKPAAKPAATPATTGKLVISFIDVGQGDSILVQAPSGKTMLVDAGVPEMGSRVVSYIRSRNVKKIDVLVATHPHNDHIGGMPDVINSLGIGSVYMPKASTNTYSFEKLLTTIKHKGLTVKTAKAGVVLDLGSGITAKMLAPNSTYYDDLNNYSAVIKITYGKTSFLLTGDAEVQSEQEMLKAGYDLKADVLKIGHHGSAYSTSLAFLNAVKPKYAVISVGKNNDYGHPAQVTMNRLKYYKIPVYRTDENGTIVATSDSKTITFNVKPGDYTPGNKSGSTNTSSSKPSTSTVQSLPYGYYGEPGKVYVDSSGRGLIKGNINSKGEKIYHIPGDPWYDRTKAERWFKTEAEAQAAGFRPPKK
;
A
#
# COMPACT_ATOMS: atom_id res chain seq x y z
N MET A 1 -42.85 56.29 -36.90
CA MET A 1 -41.40 56.47 -37.13
C MET A 1 -40.79 55.10 -37.41
N LEU A 2 -40.81 54.69 -38.68
CA LEU A 2 -39.65 54.40 -39.58
C LEU A 2 -38.76 53.24 -39.06
N LYS A 3 -38.86 51.99 -39.54
CA LYS A 3 -38.63 51.33 -40.87
C LYS A 3 -37.30 50.55 -40.86
N LYS A 4 -37.34 49.20 -40.89
CA LYS A 4 -37.13 48.26 -42.04
C LYS A 4 -35.63 48.00 -42.35
N LYS A 5 -35.09 46.77 -42.20
CA LYS A 5 -35.09 45.55 -43.06
C LYS A 5 -33.82 45.43 -43.94
N LEU A 6 -33.25 44.21 -44.00
CA LEU A 6 -32.69 43.41 -45.13
C LEU A 6 -31.63 42.44 -44.52
N LEU A 7 -31.62 41.11 -44.60
CA LEU A 7 -31.92 40.08 -45.61
C LEU A 7 -30.98 40.08 -46.84
N ALA A 8 -30.10 39.07 -46.93
CA ALA A 8 -29.72 38.40 -48.18
C ALA A 8 -29.12 37.01 -47.88
N LEU A 9 -29.40 36.06 -48.77
CA LEU A 9 -29.32 34.61 -48.65
C LEU A 9 -28.62 34.07 -49.92
N PHE A 10 -28.29 32.77 -49.92
CA PHE A 10 -27.80 31.92 -51.04
C PHE A 10 -26.29 31.99 -51.36
N VAL A 11 -25.58 30.92 -51.72
CA VAL A 11 -25.89 29.79 -52.64
C VAL A 11 -25.13 28.51 -52.25
N SER A 12 -25.73 27.36 -52.55
CA SER A 12 -25.21 25.98 -52.42
C SER A 12 -24.35 25.55 -53.64
N ALA A 13 -23.40 24.64 -53.47
CA ALA A 13 -23.01 23.73 -54.57
C ALA A 13 -22.44 22.38 -54.06
N MET A 14 -23.13 21.31 -54.43
CA MET A 14 -22.65 19.92 -54.49
C MET A 14 -21.72 19.70 -55.71
N MET A 15 -20.74 18.79 -55.58
CA MET A 15 -20.35 17.74 -56.56
C MET A 15 -19.07 17.05 -56.05
N VAL A 16 -19.00 15.74 -55.75
CA VAL A 16 -19.12 14.51 -56.57
C VAL A 16 -17.78 14.05 -57.20
N LEU A 17 -17.38 12.82 -56.81
CA LEU A 17 -16.51 11.81 -57.47
C LEU A 17 -15.05 12.16 -57.89
N SER A 18 -14.08 11.32 -57.49
CA SER A 18 -13.57 10.21 -58.34
C SER A 18 -12.34 9.49 -57.75
N LEU A 19 -12.27 8.19 -58.07
CA LEU A 19 -11.20 7.22 -57.85
C LEU A 19 -10.19 7.20 -59.02
N ALA A 20 -9.09 6.43 -58.82
CA ALA A 20 -7.95 6.13 -59.71
C ALA A 20 -6.87 7.22 -59.75
N GLY A 21 -5.57 6.96 -59.63
CA GLY A 21 -4.75 5.77 -59.80
C GLY A 21 -3.51 6.19 -60.59
N CYS A 22 -2.30 5.79 -60.16
CA CYS A 22 -1.12 5.43 -60.97
C CYS A 22 0.24 5.76 -60.33
N THR A 23 1.07 4.70 -60.34
CA THR A 23 2.49 4.63 -60.70
C THR A 23 3.59 5.02 -59.70
N THR A 24 4.43 4.01 -59.47
CA THR A 24 5.77 3.91 -58.87
C THR A 24 6.85 4.82 -59.50
N PRO A 25 8.01 4.99 -58.86
CA PRO A 25 9.16 4.17 -59.25
C PRO A 25 10.05 3.61 -58.09
N GLN A 26 10.44 2.35 -58.29
CA GLN A 26 11.76 1.70 -58.15
C GLN A 26 12.70 1.93 -56.94
N ASN A 27 12.96 0.78 -56.28
CA ASN A 27 14.24 0.07 -56.07
C ASN A 27 15.46 0.76 -55.45
N ALA A 28 15.92 0.22 -54.31
CA ALA A 28 17.15 -0.59 -54.15
C ALA A 28 17.22 -1.13 -52.69
N GLN A 29 17.15 -2.46 -52.48
CA GLN A 29 18.28 -3.36 -52.11
C GLN A 29 18.97 -3.01 -50.76
N ALA A 30 19.25 -3.91 -49.79
CA ALA A 30 19.39 -5.37 -49.81
C ALA A 30 19.31 -5.99 -48.39
N LYS A 31 18.78 -7.22 -48.35
CA LYS A 31 19.22 -8.46 -47.64
C LYS A 31 19.81 -8.39 -46.22
N THR A 32 19.28 -9.25 -45.33
CA THR A 32 19.97 -10.42 -44.69
C THR A 32 18.91 -11.21 -43.88
N GLN A 33 18.32 -12.27 -44.45
CA GLN A 33 18.58 -13.71 -44.17
C GLN A 33 18.24 -14.19 -42.76
N THR A 34 17.05 -14.82 -42.66
CA THR A 34 16.61 -15.75 -41.62
C THR A 34 17.16 -17.13 -41.96
N GLN A 35 17.80 -17.81 -41.00
CA GLN A 35 18.08 -19.24 -41.08
C GLN A 35 17.33 -19.98 -39.98
N ALA A 36 16.47 -20.90 -40.40
CA ALA A 36 15.96 -21.99 -39.61
C ALA A 36 17.01 -23.11 -39.57
N VAL A 37 17.19 -23.73 -38.40
CA VAL A 37 17.96 -24.97 -38.27
C VAL A 37 17.08 -26.00 -37.57
N GLN A 38 16.69 -27.01 -38.33
CA GLN A 38 16.32 -28.32 -37.80
C GLN A 38 17.60 -29.12 -37.58
N VAL A 39 17.71 -29.81 -36.43
CA VAL A 39 18.50 -31.04 -36.32
C VAL A 39 17.72 -32.03 -35.47
N ASN A 40 17.53 -33.22 -36.04
CA ASN A 40 16.94 -34.39 -35.42
C ASN A 40 18.02 -35.48 -35.45
N GLN A 41 18.46 -36.01 -34.30
CA GLN A 41 19.15 -37.30 -34.25
C GLN A 41 18.79 -38.06 -32.97
N LYS A 42 18.40 -39.31 -33.19
CA LYS A 42 18.12 -40.36 -32.20
C LYS A 42 19.43 -40.89 -31.61
N THR A 43 19.42 -41.25 -30.32
CA THR A 43 20.12 -42.45 -29.84
C THR A 43 19.40 -43.00 -28.60
N GLN A 44 18.95 -44.26 -28.68
CA GLN A 44 18.52 -45.08 -27.55
C GLN A 44 19.74 -45.73 -26.92
N VAL A 45 19.87 -45.78 -25.58
CA VAL A 45 20.42 -46.95 -24.86
C VAL A 45 19.84 -47.04 -23.43
N ALA A 46 19.24 -48.21 -23.16
CA ALA A 46 19.10 -48.99 -21.93
C ALA A 46 18.63 -48.38 -20.59
N GLN A 47 17.60 -49.05 -20.07
CA GLN A 47 17.11 -49.05 -18.70
C GLN A 47 18.10 -49.70 -17.73
N ALA A 48 18.21 -49.14 -16.52
CA ALA A 48 18.54 -49.89 -15.31
C ALA A 48 17.82 -49.26 -14.10
N LYS A 49 16.96 -50.05 -13.43
CA LYS A 49 16.43 -49.75 -12.09
C LYS A 49 17.56 -49.83 -11.06
N PRO A 50 17.47 -49.06 -9.95
CA PRO A 50 17.44 -49.75 -8.66
C PRO A 50 16.36 -49.19 -7.71
N VAL A 51 15.52 -50.07 -7.17
CA VAL A 51 15.53 -50.55 -5.77
C VAL A 51 14.93 -49.54 -4.80
N GLN A 52 13.65 -49.77 -4.52
CA GLN A 52 12.95 -49.26 -3.35
C GLN A 52 13.59 -49.83 -2.09
N THR A 53 14.05 -48.96 -1.20
CA THR A 53 14.23 -49.29 0.22
C THR A 53 13.20 -48.48 1.01
N GLN A 54 12.25 -49.22 1.57
CA GLN A 54 11.26 -48.71 2.49
C GLN A 54 11.92 -48.47 3.85
N SER A 55 11.96 -47.23 4.30
CA SER A 55 12.12 -46.91 5.71
C SER A 55 10.90 -46.09 6.15
N LYS A 56 9.99 -46.73 6.89
CA LYS A 56 8.87 -46.06 7.58
C LYS A 56 9.43 -45.20 8.72
N PRO A 57 9.10 -43.91 8.80
CA PRO A 57 9.12 -43.19 10.06
C PRO A 57 7.77 -43.42 10.76
N VAL A 58 7.81 -44.05 11.91
CA VAL A 58 6.71 -44.04 12.87
C VAL A 58 6.67 -42.66 13.50
N THR A 59 5.70 -41.82 13.12
CA THR A 59 5.37 -40.60 13.86
C THR A 59 3.86 -40.50 14.07
N LYS A 60 3.51 -40.60 15.35
CA LYS A 60 2.25 -40.31 16.06
C LYS A 60 1.27 -39.39 15.29
N PRO A 61 -0.05 -39.69 15.26
CA PRO A 61 -1.04 -38.82 14.62
C PRO A 61 -1.00 -37.42 15.24
N ALA A 62 -0.64 -36.42 14.44
CA ALA A 62 -0.84 -35.02 14.81
C ALA A 62 -2.35 -34.78 14.97
N ALA A 63 -2.74 -34.25 16.13
CA ALA A 63 -4.12 -33.90 16.42
C ALA A 63 -4.65 -32.95 15.34
N LYS A 64 -5.73 -33.37 14.67
CA LYS A 64 -6.54 -32.58 13.75
C LYS A 64 -6.90 -31.25 14.41
N PRO A 65 -6.51 -30.08 13.86
CA PRO A 65 -7.03 -28.81 14.37
C PRO A 65 -8.54 -28.82 14.20
N ALA A 66 -9.26 -28.68 15.32
CA ALA A 66 -10.70 -28.61 15.33
C ALA A 66 -11.17 -27.49 14.41
N ALA A 67 -12.00 -27.84 13.42
CA ALA A 67 -12.66 -26.86 12.56
C ALA A 67 -13.51 -25.94 13.43
N THR A 68 -13.15 -24.66 13.51
CA THR A 68 -13.98 -23.65 14.17
C THR A 68 -15.11 -23.26 13.20
N PRO A 69 -16.40 -23.37 13.59
CA PRO A 69 -17.52 -22.91 12.78
C PRO A 69 -17.52 -21.39 12.61
N ALA A 70 -18.33 -20.89 11.66
CA ALA A 70 -18.59 -19.47 11.40
C ALA A 70 -18.64 -18.65 12.71
N THR A 71 -17.88 -17.57 12.76
CA THR A 71 -17.74 -16.69 13.92
C THR A 71 -19.09 -16.05 14.26
N THR A 72 -19.85 -16.68 15.15
CA THR A 72 -21.09 -16.11 15.68
C THR A 72 -20.75 -14.81 16.41
N GLY A 73 -21.11 -13.67 15.81
CA GLY A 73 -21.02 -12.35 16.43
C GLY A 73 -19.61 -11.73 16.54
N LYS A 74 -18.60 -12.20 15.80
CA LYS A 74 -17.24 -11.62 15.86
C LYS A 74 -16.76 -11.10 14.51
N LEU A 75 -16.08 -9.96 14.54
CA LEU A 75 -15.29 -9.43 13.43
C LEU A 75 -13.86 -9.97 13.56
N VAL A 76 -13.37 -10.67 12.54
CA VAL A 76 -12.00 -11.20 12.52
C VAL A 76 -11.24 -10.55 11.38
N ILE A 77 -10.09 -9.95 11.69
CA ILE A 77 -9.20 -9.30 10.70
C ILE A 77 -7.85 -9.99 10.77
N SER A 78 -7.48 -10.67 9.69
CA SER A 78 -6.19 -11.37 9.56
C SER A 78 -5.26 -10.57 8.67
N PHE A 79 -4.16 -10.09 9.22
CA PHE A 79 -3.02 -9.53 8.50
C PHE A 79 -2.10 -10.69 8.13
N ILE A 80 -2.28 -11.21 6.92
CA ILE A 80 -1.61 -12.41 6.44
C ILE A 80 -0.14 -12.10 6.21
N ASP A 81 0.75 -12.94 6.75
CA ASP A 81 2.17 -12.84 6.45
C ASP A 81 2.44 -13.27 5.01
N VAL A 82 2.70 -12.27 4.18
CA VAL A 82 3.07 -12.37 2.76
C VAL A 82 4.50 -11.86 2.54
N GLY A 83 5.31 -11.76 3.59
CA GLY A 83 6.60 -11.08 3.54
C GLY A 83 6.43 -9.57 3.40
N GLN A 84 7.21 -8.96 2.50
CA GLN A 84 7.04 -7.54 2.18
C GLN A 84 5.78 -7.36 1.33
N GLY A 85 4.82 -6.62 1.84
CA GLY A 85 3.52 -6.38 1.20
C GLY A 85 2.35 -6.47 2.18
N ASP A 86 1.16 -6.24 1.65
CA ASP A 86 -0.10 -6.34 2.40
C ASP A 86 -1.00 -7.44 1.86
N SER A 87 -1.62 -8.19 2.78
CA SER A 87 -2.84 -8.94 2.49
C SER A 87 -3.67 -9.08 3.75
N ILE A 88 -4.89 -8.56 3.73
CA ILE A 88 -5.73 -8.42 4.91
C ILE A 88 -7.11 -9.02 4.63
N LEU A 89 -7.39 -10.16 5.27
CA LEU A 89 -8.70 -10.81 5.21
C LEU A 89 -9.58 -10.32 6.36
N VAL A 90 -10.72 -9.73 6.02
CA VAL A 90 -11.77 -9.31 6.94
C VAL A 90 -12.93 -10.30 6.84
N GLN A 91 -13.31 -10.89 7.98
CA GLN A 91 -14.48 -11.77 8.12
C GLN A 91 -15.47 -11.10 9.06
N ALA A 92 -16.59 -10.62 8.51
CA ALA A 92 -17.63 -9.95 9.27
C ALA A 92 -18.50 -10.94 10.06
N PRO A 93 -19.15 -10.50 11.17
CA PRO A 93 -20.13 -11.31 11.89
C PRO A 93 -21.30 -11.81 11.03
N SER A 94 -21.62 -11.07 9.95
CA SER A 94 -22.64 -11.43 8.96
C SER A 94 -22.26 -12.61 8.08
N GLY A 95 -21.00 -13.07 8.14
CA GLY A 95 -20.43 -14.04 7.21
C GLY A 95 -19.86 -13.44 5.92
N LYS A 96 -20.10 -12.14 5.65
CA LYS A 96 -19.48 -11.46 4.51
C LYS A 96 -17.97 -11.32 4.71
N THR A 97 -17.25 -11.31 3.59
CA THR A 97 -15.79 -11.21 3.61
C THR A 97 -15.27 -10.10 2.71
N MET A 98 -14.17 -9.50 3.12
CA MET A 98 -13.40 -8.58 2.30
C MET A 98 -11.93 -8.99 2.30
N LEU A 99 -11.29 -8.95 1.15
CA LEU A 99 -9.84 -9.04 1.02
C LEU A 99 -9.32 -7.68 0.58
N VAL A 100 -8.37 -7.13 1.33
CA VAL A 100 -7.62 -5.92 0.98
C VAL A 100 -6.20 -6.36 0.69
N ASP A 101 -5.79 -6.22 -0.57
CA ASP A 101 -4.47 -6.64 -1.07
C ASP A 101 -4.16 -8.15 -0.93
N ALA A 102 -3.13 -8.62 -1.64
CA ALA A 102 -2.79 -10.03 -1.80
C ALA A 102 -1.28 -10.29 -1.91
N GLY A 103 -0.42 -9.36 -1.49
CA GLY A 103 1.03 -9.52 -1.56
C GLY A 103 1.58 -9.53 -2.99
N VAL A 104 2.87 -9.90 -3.10
CA VAL A 104 3.55 -10.18 -4.37
C VAL A 104 2.98 -11.42 -5.06
N PRO A 105 3.20 -11.62 -6.39
CA PRO A 105 2.64 -12.75 -7.14
C PRO A 105 2.91 -14.12 -6.52
N GLU A 106 4.10 -14.33 -5.98
CA GLU A 106 4.53 -15.59 -5.37
C GLU A 106 3.70 -15.96 -4.14
N MET A 107 3.06 -14.97 -3.50
CA MET A 107 2.24 -15.16 -2.30
C MET A 107 0.77 -15.46 -2.62
N GLY A 108 0.33 -15.36 -3.88
CA GLY A 108 -1.07 -15.60 -4.27
C GLY A 108 -1.61 -16.95 -3.78
N SER A 109 -0.87 -18.04 -4.04
CA SER A 109 -1.22 -19.39 -3.57
C SER A 109 -1.29 -19.51 -2.03
N ARG A 110 -0.43 -18.78 -1.31
CA ARG A 110 -0.43 -18.74 0.16
C ARG A 110 -1.66 -18.01 0.69
N VAL A 111 -2.00 -16.87 0.10
CA VAL A 111 -3.20 -16.09 0.43
C VAL A 111 -4.46 -16.94 0.20
N VAL A 112 -4.57 -17.59 -0.96
CA VAL A 112 -5.68 -18.52 -1.27
C VAL A 112 -5.76 -19.66 -0.25
N SER A 113 -4.62 -20.27 0.09
CA SER A 113 -4.57 -21.37 1.06
C SER A 113 -5.01 -20.92 2.46
N TYR A 114 -4.57 -19.73 2.90
CA TYR A 114 -5.01 -19.14 4.15
C TYR A 114 -6.52 -18.90 4.15
N ILE A 115 -7.06 -18.24 3.13
CA ILE A 115 -8.49 -17.95 3.01
C ILE A 115 -9.32 -19.23 3.07
N ARG A 116 -8.92 -20.29 2.34
CA ARG A 116 -9.58 -21.60 2.37
C ARG A 116 -9.51 -22.26 3.75
N SER A 117 -8.39 -22.12 4.46
CA SER A 117 -8.25 -22.63 5.84
C SER A 117 -9.21 -21.95 6.83
N ARG A 118 -9.72 -20.76 6.49
CA ARG A 118 -10.76 -20.04 7.24
C ARG A 118 -12.19 -20.41 6.82
N ASN A 119 -12.35 -21.48 6.03
CA ASN A 119 -13.62 -21.93 5.44
C ASN A 119 -14.28 -20.88 4.52
N VAL A 120 -13.49 -19.96 3.97
CA VAL A 120 -13.98 -18.92 3.04
C VAL A 120 -13.82 -19.41 1.61
N LYS A 121 -14.93 -19.44 0.86
CA LYS A 121 -14.97 -19.84 -0.56
C LYS A 121 -15.21 -18.68 -1.52
N LYS A 122 -15.64 -17.54 -0.98
CA LYS A 122 -16.01 -16.34 -1.72
C LYS A 122 -15.48 -15.12 -0.98
N ILE A 123 -14.92 -14.16 -1.71
CA ILE A 123 -14.60 -12.81 -1.25
C ILE A 123 -15.72 -11.88 -1.75
N ASP A 124 -16.53 -11.32 -0.85
CA ASP A 124 -17.64 -10.43 -1.24
C ASP A 124 -17.14 -9.07 -1.74
N VAL A 125 -16.05 -8.58 -1.16
CA VAL A 125 -15.41 -7.32 -1.54
C VAL A 125 -13.90 -7.55 -1.69
N LEU A 126 -13.37 -7.41 -2.90
CA LEU A 126 -11.94 -7.39 -3.17
C LEU A 126 -11.51 -5.93 -3.38
N VAL A 127 -10.52 -5.46 -2.62
CA VAL A 127 -9.98 -4.10 -2.75
C VAL A 127 -8.49 -4.18 -3.04
N ALA A 128 -8.08 -3.61 -4.17
CA ALA A 128 -6.69 -3.24 -4.43
C ALA A 128 -6.48 -1.81 -3.93
N THR A 129 -5.60 -1.62 -2.95
CA THR A 129 -5.38 -0.29 -2.38
C THR A 129 -4.75 0.64 -3.41
N HIS A 130 -3.67 0.19 -4.06
CA HIS A 130 -2.91 0.90 -5.08
C HIS A 130 -2.14 -0.11 -5.96
N PRO A 131 -1.52 0.30 -7.09
CA PRO A 131 -1.10 -0.66 -8.12
C PRO A 131 0.29 -1.31 -7.90
N HIS A 132 0.90 -1.18 -6.72
CA HIS A 132 2.22 -1.77 -6.46
C HIS A 132 2.19 -3.29 -6.35
N ASN A 133 3.32 -3.90 -6.75
CA ASN A 133 3.45 -5.34 -6.92
C ASN A 133 3.18 -6.13 -5.65
N ASP A 134 3.65 -5.64 -4.51
CA ASP A 134 3.50 -6.21 -3.17
C ASP A 134 2.11 -6.01 -2.56
N HIS A 135 1.17 -5.45 -3.32
CA HIS A 135 -0.23 -5.31 -2.95
C HIS A 135 -1.13 -6.10 -3.88
N ILE A 136 -0.97 -5.92 -5.20
CA ILE A 136 -1.88 -6.52 -6.18
C ILE A 136 -1.36 -7.81 -6.80
N GLY A 137 -0.09 -8.15 -6.59
CA GLY A 137 0.60 -9.23 -7.28
C GLY A 137 -0.07 -10.59 -7.13
N GLY A 138 -0.51 -10.94 -5.92
CA GLY A 138 -1.20 -12.21 -5.64
C GLY A 138 -2.69 -12.24 -5.98
N MET A 139 -3.29 -11.11 -6.38
CA MET A 139 -4.73 -11.05 -6.66
C MET A 139 -5.21 -11.92 -7.83
N PRO A 140 -4.45 -12.09 -8.93
CA PRO A 140 -4.84 -13.02 -9.99
C PRO A 140 -5.13 -14.44 -9.48
N ASP A 141 -4.33 -14.96 -8.54
CA ASP A 141 -4.55 -16.28 -7.95
C ASP A 141 -5.82 -16.32 -7.12
N VAL A 142 -6.09 -15.28 -6.34
CA VAL A 142 -7.31 -15.10 -5.55
C VAL A 142 -8.55 -15.11 -6.47
N ILE A 143 -8.53 -14.29 -7.52
CA ILE A 143 -9.64 -14.15 -8.49
C ILE A 143 -9.87 -15.46 -9.25
N ASN A 144 -8.81 -16.20 -9.56
CA ASN A 144 -8.94 -17.49 -10.24
C ASN A 144 -9.45 -18.61 -9.33
N SER A 145 -9.21 -18.53 -8.02
CA SER A 145 -9.40 -19.63 -7.07
C SER A 145 -10.65 -19.55 -6.20
N LEU A 146 -11.27 -18.37 -6.10
CA LEU A 146 -12.39 -18.08 -5.20
C LEU A 146 -13.51 -17.35 -5.95
N GLY A 147 -14.74 -17.42 -5.43
CA GLY A 147 -15.81 -16.56 -5.91
C GLY A 147 -15.53 -15.10 -5.55
N ILE A 148 -15.67 -14.17 -6.49
CA ILE A 148 -15.44 -12.73 -6.25
C ILE A 148 -16.76 -11.98 -6.42
N GLY A 149 -17.11 -11.15 -5.44
CA GLY A 149 -18.23 -10.22 -5.50
C GLY A 149 -17.84 -8.93 -6.23
N SER A 150 -17.70 -7.84 -5.47
CA SER A 150 -17.27 -6.54 -6.02
C SER A 150 -15.75 -6.41 -6.00
N VAL A 151 -15.17 -5.84 -7.06
CA VAL A 151 -13.76 -5.46 -7.13
C VAL A 151 -13.65 -3.94 -7.09
N TYR A 152 -12.78 -3.43 -6.22
CA TYR A 152 -12.49 -2.00 -6.09
C TYR A 152 -11.00 -1.74 -6.38
N MET A 153 -10.73 -0.76 -7.25
CA MET A 153 -9.37 -0.28 -7.55
C MET A 153 -9.41 1.24 -7.69
N PRO A 154 -8.37 1.98 -7.28
CA PRO A 154 -8.30 3.42 -7.55
C PRO A 154 -8.17 3.68 -9.06
N LYS A 155 -8.45 4.92 -9.49
CA LYS A 155 -8.14 5.37 -10.86
C LYS A 155 -6.64 5.66 -11.01
N ALA A 156 -5.84 4.62 -10.85
CA ALA A 156 -4.41 4.62 -11.07
C ALA A 156 -4.04 3.51 -12.06
N SER A 157 -3.05 3.78 -12.89
CA SER A 157 -2.56 2.83 -13.88
C SER A 157 -1.04 2.80 -13.89
N THR A 158 -0.49 1.63 -14.14
CA THR A 158 0.94 1.41 -14.38
C THR A 158 1.11 0.36 -15.46
N ASN A 159 2.30 0.20 -16.02
CA ASN A 159 2.65 -0.80 -17.03
C ASN A 159 3.43 -1.98 -16.44
N THR A 160 3.32 -2.21 -15.12
CA THR A 160 3.94 -3.38 -14.50
C THR A 160 3.21 -4.66 -14.90
N TYR A 161 3.95 -5.76 -14.98
CA TYR A 161 3.40 -7.09 -15.25
C TYR A 161 2.24 -7.44 -14.31
N SER A 162 2.38 -7.15 -13.01
CA SER A 162 1.36 -7.46 -12.00
C SER A 162 0.07 -6.68 -12.21
N PHE A 163 0.15 -5.41 -12.63
CA PHE A 163 -1.03 -4.61 -12.93
C PHE A 163 -1.75 -5.10 -14.19
N GLU A 164 -1.01 -5.33 -15.28
CA GLU A 164 -1.59 -5.84 -16.53
C GLU A 164 -2.20 -7.23 -16.35
N LYS A 165 -1.54 -8.11 -15.58
CA LYS A 165 -2.04 -9.45 -15.25
C LYS A 165 -3.31 -9.39 -14.41
N LEU A 166 -3.39 -8.48 -13.44
CA LEU A 166 -4.61 -8.26 -12.65
C LEU A 166 -5.77 -7.83 -13.55
N LEU A 167 -5.58 -6.79 -14.38
CA LEU A 167 -6.64 -6.29 -15.27
C LEU A 167 -7.10 -7.35 -16.26
N THR A 168 -6.16 -8.11 -16.86
CA THR A 168 -6.48 -9.22 -17.77
C THR A 168 -7.27 -10.31 -17.05
N THR A 169 -6.89 -10.65 -15.82
CA THR A 169 -7.58 -11.68 -15.03
C THR A 169 -9.01 -11.25 -14.66
N ILE A 170 -9.19 -9.99 -14.24
CA ILE A 170 -10.50 -9.39 -13.98
C ILE A 170 -11.38 -9.47 -15.23
N LYS A 171 -10.83 -9.05 -16.38
CA LYS A 171 -11.54 -9.10 -17.67
C LYS A 171 -11.93 -10.51 -18.07
N HIS A 172 -11.02 -11.48 -17.96
CA HIS A 172 -11.27 -12.88 -18.30
C HIS A 172 -12.34 -13.54 -17.40
N LYS A 173 -12.47 -13.09 -16.15
CA LYS A 173 -13.54 -13.53 -15.25
C LYS A 173 -14.85 -12.77 -15.41
N GLY A 174 -14.92 -11.81 -16.34
CA GLY A 174 -16.12 -10.98 -16.54
C GLY A 174 -16.46 -10.10 -15.34
N LEU A 175 -15.47 -9.75 -14.51
CA LEU A 175 -15.65 -8.91 -13.33
C LEU A 175 -15.59 -7.44 -13.71
N THR A 176 -16.43 -6.62 -13.07
CA THR A 176 -16.42 -5.16 -13.25
C THR A 176 -15.65 -4.50 -12.10
N VAL A 177 -14.78 -3.56 -12.45
CA VAL A 177 -14.04 -2.75 -11.47
C VAL A 177 -14.87 -1.52 -11.09
N LYS A 178 -15.09 -1.36 -9.78
CA LYS A 178 -15.62 -0.14 -9.18
C LYS A 178 -14.45 0.75 -8.75
N THR A 179 -14.63 2.06 -8.82
CA THR A 179 -13.59 3.00 -8.38
C THR A 179 -13.48 3.02 -6.85
N ALA A 180 -12.30 2.68 -6.32
CA ALA A 180 -11.93 2.98 -4.95
C ALA A 180 -11.65 4.48 -4.81
N LYS A 181 -12.38 5.13 -3.91
CA LYS A 181 -12.25 6.56 -3.59
C LYS A 181 -12.90 6.87 -2.25
N ALA A 182 -12.54 8.00 -1.66
CA ALA A 182 -13.20 8.50 -0.46
C ALA A 182 -14.73 8.58 -0.63
N GLY A 183 -15.45 8.21 0.42
CA GLY A 183 -16.91 8.21 0.46
C GLY A 183 -17.57 6.88 0.08
N VAL A 184 -16.85 5.95 -0.56
CA VAL A 184 -17.39 4.61 -0.88
C VAL A 184 -17.69 3.83 0.41
N VAL A 185 -18.90 3.30 0.51
CA VAL A 185 -19.32 2.39 1.58
C VAL A 185 -19.23 0.95 1.07
N LEU A 186 -18.60 0.09 1.85
CA LEU A 186 -18.38 -1.33 1.54
C LEU A 186 -19.39 -2.17 2.34
N ASP A 187 -20.17 -2.98 1.63
CA ASP A 187 -21.19 -3.82 2.25
C ASP A 187 -20.57 -5.07 2.90
N LEU A 188 -20.40 -5.01 4.22
CA LEU A 188 -20.01 -6.13 5.08
C LEU A 188 -21.18 -6.65 5.94
N GLY A 189 -22.42 -6.32 5.57
CA GLY A 189 -23.63 -6.72 6.29
C GLY A 189 -23.94 -5.83 7.51
N SER A 190 -25.04 -6.15 8.18
CA SER A 190 -25.55 -5.36 9.30
C SER A 190 -24.60 -5.36 10.50
N GLY A 191 -24.60 -4.25 11.25
CA GLY A 191 -23.80 -4.08 12.46
C GLY A 191 -22.35 -3.63 12.23
N ILE A 192 -21.87 -3.62 10.98
CA ILE A 192 -20.56 -3.08 10.60
C ILE A 192 -20.72 -1.86 9.69
N THR A 193 -19.90 -0.84 9.92
CA THR A 193 -19.68 0.24 8.95
C THR A 193 -18.27 0.10 8.39
N ALA A 194 -18.15 -0.07 7.07
CA ALA A 194 -16.88 -0.04 6.37
C ALA A 194 -16.91 1.04 5.29
N LYS A 195 -15.99 2.01 5.36
CA LYS A 195 -15.97 3.18 4.47
C LYS A 195 -14.55 3.50 4.02
N MET A 196 -14.39 3.81 2.73
CA MET A 196 -13.15 4.35 2.19
C MET A 196 -13.03 5.84 2.53
N LEU A 197 -11.90 6.25 3.10
CA LEU A 197 -11.54 7.63 3.46
C LEU A 197 -10.52 8.23 2.48
N ALA A 198 -9.89 7.43 1.64
CA ALA A 198 -8.98 7.85 0.59
C ALA A 198 -9.09 6.86 -0.60
N PRO A 199 -8.58 7.19 -1.80
CA PRO A 199 -7.98 8.47 -2.19
C PRO A 199 -8.99 9.64 -2.25
N ASN A 200 -8.51 10.86 -2.04
CA ASN A 200 -9.29 12.11 -2.06
C ASN A 200 -9.03 12.96 -3.31
N SER A 201 -7.98 12.66 -4.07
CA SER A 201 -7.65 13.25 -5.37
C SER A 201 -7.82 12.22 -6.48
N THR A 202 -8.02 12.70 -7.71
CA THR A 202 -7.99 11.86 -8.92
C THR A 202 -6.57 11.68 -9.47
N TYR A 203 -5.62 12.44 -8.97
CA TYR A 203 -4.22 12.42 -9.41
C TYR A 203 -3.24 12.52 -8.24
N TYR A 204 -2.20 11.69 -8.28
CA TYR A 204 -1.02 11.76 -7.43
C TYR A 204 0.23 11.43 -8.24
N ASP A 205 1.36 12.06 -7.92
CA ASP A 205 2.66 11.71 -8.52
C ASP A 205 3.20 10.39 -7.95
N ASP A 206 2.93 10.13 -6.67
CA ASP A 206 3.28 8.87 -6.01
C ASP A 206 2.07 7.93 -5.97
N LEU A 207 2.25 6.73 -6.51
CA LEU A 207 1.23 5.68 -6.57
C LEU A 207 0.76 5.23 -5.18
N ASN A 208 1.61 5.34 -4.16
CA ASN A 208 1.26 5.04 -2.77
C ASN A 208 0.07 5.86 -2.27
N ASN A 209 -0.02 7.14 -2.70
CA ASN A 209 -1.09 8.04 -2.25
C ASN A 209 -2.45 7.74 -2.90
N TYR A 210 -2.51 6.86 -3.92
CA TYR A 210 -3.77 6.32 -4.41
C TYR A 210 -4.38 5.26 -3.48
N SER A 211 -3.67 4.85 -2.41
CA SER A 211 -4.11 3.83 -1.48
C SER A 211 -5.54 4.05 -1.00
N ALA A 212 -6.38 3.03 -1.21
CA ALA A 212 -7.72 2.96 -0.64
C ALA A 212 -7.63 2.78 0.88
N VAL A 213 -7.70 3.88 1.64
CA VAL A 213 -7.72 3.84 3.11
C VAL A 213 -9.13 3.46 3.57
N ILE A 214 -9.28 2.39 4.35
CA ILE A 214 -10.58 1.86 4.77
C ILE A 214 -10.70 1.95 6.30
N LYS A 215 -11.75 2.62 6.77
CA LYS A 215 -12.17 2.57 8.19
C LYS A 215 -13.27 1.54 8.37
N ILE A 216 -13.09 0.63 9.32
CA ILE A 216 -14.05 -0.40 9.71
C ILE A 216 -14.45 -0.17 11.17
N THR A 217 -15.73 -0.01 11.45
CA THR A 217 -16.28 0.15 12.80
C THR A 217 -17.25 -1.00 13.10
N TYR A 218 -17.05 -1.66 14.24
CA TYR A 218 -17.94 -2.69 14.79
C TYR A 218 -18.19 -2.41 16.27
N GLY A 219 -19.42 -1.98 16.60
CA GLY A 219 -19.78 -1.51 17.94
C GLY A 219 -18.85 -0.38 18.42
N LYS A 220 -18.14 -0.62 19.52
CA LYS A 220 -17.16 0.31 20.13
C LYS A 220 -15.73 0.11 19.63
N THR A 221 -15.51 -0.81 18.71
CA THR A 221 -14.17 -1.13 18.17
C THR A 221 -14.03 -0.64 16.74
N SER A 222 -12.80 -0.26 16.37
CA SER A 222 -12.53 0.36 15.07
C SER A 222 -11.13 0.03 14.55
N PHE A 223 -11.02 -0.07 13.22
CA PHE A 223 -9.80 -0.40 12.50
C PHE A 223 -9.61 0.60 11.36
N LEU A 224 -8.36 1.02 11.12
CA LEU A 224 -7.98 1.84 9.97
C LEU A 224 -6.92 1.11 9.16
N LEU A 225 -7.28 0.70 7.94
CA LEU A 225 -6.42 0.00 7.00
C LEU A 225 -5.90 1.02 5.98
N THR A 226 -4.62 1.36 6.02
CA THR A 226 -4.11 2.51 5.26
C THR A 226 -3.49 2.15 3.91
N GLY A 227 -3.25 0.87 3.63
CA GLY A 227 -2.33 0.47 2.56
C GLY A 227 -1.02 1.24 2.71
N ASP A 228 -0.57 1.86 1.62
CA ASP A 228 0.66 2.62 1.57
C ASP A 228 0.45 4.13 1.57
N ALA A 229 -0.72 4.61 2.02
CA ALA A 229 -0.98 6.03 2.13
C ALA A 229 0.17 6.75 2.87
N GLU A 230 0.82 7.67 2.14
CA GLU A 230 1.88 8.52 2.68
C GLU A 230 1.29 9.86 3.12
N VAL A 231 2.15 10.76 3.61
CA VAL A 231 1.66 11.94 4.31
C VAL A 231 0.80 12.86 3.43
N GLN A 232 0.96 12.86 2.11
CA GLN A 232 0.03 13.60 1.26
C GLN A 232 -1.42 13.11 1.44
N SER A 233 -1.66 11.80 1.33
CA SER A 233 -2.98 11.20 1.54
C SER A 233 -3.46 11.38 2.99
N GLU A 234 -2.57 11.28 3.97
CA GLU A 234 -2.89 11.55 5.38
C GLU A 234 -3.39 12.98 5.62
N GLN A 235 -2.71 13.97 5.03
CA GLN A 235 -3.09 15.39 5.17
C GLN A 235 -4.41 15.69 4.46
N GLU A 236 -4.69 15.03 3.34
CA GLU A 236 -5.99 15.16 2.67
C GLU A 236 -7.12 14.64 3.55
N MET A 237 -6.93 13.48 4.19
CA MET A 237 -7.91 12.92 5.14
C MET A 237 -8.11 13.82 6.37
N LEU A 238 -7.02 14.40 6.90
CA LEU A 238 -7.08 15.37 8.01
C LEU A 238 -7.85 16.63 7.60
N LYS A 239 -7.53 17.20 6.43
CA LYS A 239 -8.17 18.41 5.90
C LYS A 239 -9.65 18.19 5.58
N ALA A 240 -10.02 16.99 5.14
CA ALA A 240 -11.41 16.62 4.89
C ALA A 240 -12.24 16.50 6.18
N GLY A 241 -11.62 16.55 7.36
CA GLY A 241 -12.31 16.49 8.65
C GLY A 241 -12.92 15.12 8.94
N TYR A 242 -12.36 14.05 8.37
CA TYR A 242 -12.84 12.70 8.64
C TYR A 242 -12.58 12.29 10.09
N ASP A 243 -13.48 11.50 10.66
CA ASP A 243 -13.20 10.81 11.91
C ASP A 243 -12.18 9.70 11.65
N LEU A 244 -10.92 9.99 11.95
CA LEU A 244 -9.79 9.07 11.78
C LEU A 244 -9.55 8.19 13.01
N LYS A 245 -10.27 8.41 14.13
CA LYS A 245 -10.04 7.67 15.36
C LYS A 245 -10.22 6.18 15.13
N ALA A 246 -9.22 5.37 15.48
CA ALA A 246 -9.30 3.92 15.34
C ALA A 246 -8.64 3.23 16.55
N ASP A 247 -9.08 2.03 16.93
CA ASP A 247 -8.42 1.24 17.97
C ASP A 247 -7.19 0.52 17.41
N VAL A 248 -7.29 -0.02 16.19
CA VAL A 248 -6.18 -0.66 15.48
C VAL A 248 -5.82 0.17 14.24
N LEU A 249 -4.57 0.57 14.14
CA LEU A 249 -4.01 1.18 12.94
C LEU A 249 -3.12 0.16 12.23
N LYS A 250 -3.45 -0.20 10.99
CA LYS A 250 -2.47 -0.76 10.07
C LYS A 250 -1.51 0.37 9.71
N ILE A 251 -0.24 0.25 10.08
CA ILE A 251 0.77 1.25 9.78
C ILE A 251 0.98 1.33 8.28
N GLY A 252 0.97 2.56 7.77
CA GLY A 252 1.07 2.83 6.34
C GLY A 252 2.42 2.47 5.77
N HIS A 253 2.45 2.00 4.53
CA HIS A 253 3.66 1.79 3.74
C HIS A 253 4.71 0.96 4.50
N HIS A 254 4.23 -0.12 5.11
CA HIS A 254 5.03 -1.08 5.89
C HIS A 254 5.87 -0.47 7.02
N GLY A 255 5.54 0.74 7.48
CA GLY A 255 6.33 1.48 8.47
C GLY A 255 7.41 2.38 7.88
N SER A 256 7.31 2.75 6.61
CA SER A 256 8.14 3.77 5.95
C SER A 256 8.27 5.06 6.76
N ALA A 257 9.37 5.79 6.55
CA ALA A 257 9.58 7.11 7.16
C ALA A 257 8.63 8.20 6.61
N TYR A 258 8.03 7.95 5.44
CA TYR A 258 7.13 8.88 4.71
C TYR A 258 5.65 8.64 4.99
N SER A 259 5.32 7.71 5.88
CA SER A 259 3.96 7.44 6.33
C SER A 259 3.87 7.59 7.84
N THR A 260 2.65 7.47 8.35
CA THR A 260 2.31 7.58 9.77
C THR A 260 2.90 8.86 10.36
N SER A 261 2.55 10.00 9.77
CA SER A 261 2.99 11.30 10.29
C SER A 261 2.50 11.53 11.71
N LEU A 262 3.17 12.40 12.45
CA LEU A 262 2.79 12.73 13.82
C LEU A 262 1.35 13.29 13.90
N ALA A 263 0.97 14.16 12.95
CA ALA A 263 -0.37 14.73 12.87
C ALA A 263 -1.42 13.64 12.62
N PHE A 264 -1.15 12.71 11.70
CA PHE A 264 -2.04 11.59 11.41
C PHE A 264 -2.18 10.65 12.61
N LEU A 265 -1.05 10.23 13.22
CA LEU A 265 -1.05 9.37 14.39
C LEU A 265 -1.80 10.00 15.58
N ASN A 266 -1.66 11.32 15.77
CA ASN A 266 -2.40 12.09 16.78
C ASN A 266 -3.90 12.18 16.50
N ALA A 267 -4.33 12.16 15.24
CA ALA A 267 -5.74 12.14 14.88
C ALA A 267 -6.35 10.74 15.04
N VAL A 268 -5.59 9.69 14.67
CA VAL A 268 -6.03 8.29 14.77
C VAL A 268 -6.10 7.82 16.23
N LYS A 269 -5.12 8.22 17.06
CA LYS A 269 -4.99 7.80 18.48
C LYS A 269 -5.17 6.29 18.68
N PRO A 270 -4.40 5.44 17.97
CA PRO A 270 -4.58 4.00 18.04
C PRO A 270 -4.19 3.43 19.39
N LYS A 271 -4.90 2.38 19.81
CA LYS A 271 -4.51 1.53 20.95
C LYS A 271 -3.52 0.46 20.54
N TYR A 272 -3.53 0.06 19.27
CA TYR A 272 -2.68 -0.99 18.71
C TYR A 272 -2.20 -0.60 17.31
N ALA A 273 -0.96 -0.94 17.00
CA ALA A 273 -0.40 -0.81 15.66
C ALA A 273 -0.12 -2.20 15.08
N VAL A 274 -0.47 -2.41 13.81
CA VAL A 274 -0.07 -3.61 13.05
C VAL A 274 0.81 -3.17 11.89
N ILE A 275 1.97 -3.80 11.72
CA ILE A 275 2.86 -3.56 10.58
C ILE A 275 2.96 -4.85 9.77
N SER A 276 2.41 -4.84 8.55
CA SER A 276 2.70 -5.89 7.58
C SER A 276 3.98 -5.50 6.87
N VAL A 277 5.03 -6.28 7.09
CA VAL A 277 6.40 -6.00 6.66
C VAL A 277 7.16 -7.32 6.55
N GLY A 278 8.09 -7.38 5.60
CA GLY A 278 8.93 -8.55 5.38
C GLY A 278 10.15 -8.56 6.29
N LYS A 279 10.54 -9.75 6.77
CA LYS A 279 11.79 -9.94 7.49
C LYS A 279 12.98 -9.65 6.56
N ASN A 280 13.97 -8.90 7.05
CA ASN A 280 15.19 -8.55 6.31
C ASN A 280 14.91 -7.92 4.92
N ASN A 281 13.88 -7.07 4.82
CA ASN A 281 13.56 -6.41 3.56
C ASN A 281 14.63 -5.36 3.17
N ASP A 282 14.78 -5.12 1.87
CA ASP A 282 15.80 -4.20 1.34
C ASP A 282 15.43 -2.71 1.52
N TYR A 283 14.19 -2.44 1.91
CA TYR A 283 13.71 -1.09 2.16
C TYR A 283 14.21 -0.53 3.51
N GLY A 284 14.55 -1.41 4.46
CA GLY A 284 14.85 -1.03 5.84
C GLY A 284 13.58 -0.68 6.63
N HIS A 285 12.45 -1.27 6.25
CA HIS A 285 11.18 -1.12 6.94
C HIS A 285 11.06 -2.12 8.10
N PRO A 286 10.38 -1.77 9.20
CA PRO A 286 9.86 -0.44 9.50
C PRO A 286 11.00 0.54 9.83
N ALA A 287 10.88 1.79 9.39
CA ALA A 287 11.91 2.79 9.58
C ALA A 287 12.03 3.21 11.06
N GLN A 288 13.26 3.52 11.51
CA GLN A 288 13.54 3.96 12.88
C GLN A 288 12.64 5.09 13.36
N VAL A 289 12.36 6.07 12.50
CA VAL A 289 11.55 7.23 12.88
C VAL A 289 10.08 6.87 13.14
N THR A 290 9.55 5.92 12.38
CA THR A 290 8.20 5.41 12.57
C THR A 290 8.12 4.58 13.85
N MET A 291 9.13 3.73 14.09
CA MET A 291 9.21 2.98 15.35
C MET A 291 9.36 3.91 16.57
N ASN A 292 10.12 5.00 16.45
CA ASN A 292 10.25 6.02 17.49
C ASN A 292 8.92 6.72 17.79
N ARG A 293 8.10 7.00 16.76
CA ARG A 293 6.72 7.49 16.95
C ARG A 293 5.89 6.52 17.77
N LEU A 294 5.85 5.25 17.36
CA LEU A 294 5.06 4.23 18.06
C LEU A 294 5.54 4.05 19.51
N LYS A 295 6.86 4.08 19.74
CA LYS A 295 7.46 4.01 21.07
C LYS A 295 7.12 5.21 21.94
N TYR A 296 7.19 6.41 21.38
CA TYR A 296 6.87 7.66 22.10
C TYR A 296 5.43 7.66 22.61
N TYR A 297 4.48 7.22 21.79
CA TYR A 297 3.07 7.08 22.18
C TYR A 297 2.77 5.79 22.96
N LYS A 298 3.77 4.95 23.21
CA LYS A 298 3.65 3.66 23.90
C LYS A 298 2.58 2.76 23.27
N ILE A 299 2.47 2.79 21.95
CA ILE A 299 1.51 1.98 21.20
C ILE A 299 2.09 0.57 21.06
N PRO A 300 1.43 -0.49 21.55
CA PRO A 300 1.83 -1.87 21.28
C PRO A 300 1.84 -2.17 19.78
N VAL A 301 2.94 -2.75 19.29
CA VAL A 301 3.17 -3.01 17.86
C VAL A 301 3.14 -4.51 17.61
N TYR A 302 2.37 -4.94 16.62
CA TYR A 302 2.35 -6.32 16.11
C TYR A 302 2.92 -6.32 14.71
N ARG A 303 3.88 -7.20 14.40
CA ARG A 303 4.58 -7.18 13.11
C ARG A 303 4.62 -8.55 12.45
N THR A 304 4.34 -8.61 11.15
CA THR A 304 4.31 -9.91 10.45
C THR A 304 5.68 -10.57 10.35
N ASP A 305 6.77 -9.80 10.27
CA ASP A 305 8.13 -10.32 10.26
C ASP A 305 8.57 -11.00 11.57
N GLU A 306 7.94 -10.62 12.68
CA GLU A 306 8.19 -11.20 14.01
C GLU A 306 7.15 -12.27 14.38
N ASN A 307 5.89 -12.05 14.00
CA ASN A 307 4.74 -12.81 14.52
C ASN A 307 4.11 -13.75 13.48
N GLY A 308 4.52 -13.68 12.21
CA GLY A 308 3.78 -14.30 11.10
C GLY A 308 2.40 -13.65 10.96
N THR A 309 1.40 -14.43 10.55
CA THR A 309 0.03 -13.92 10.40
C THR A 309 -0.56 -13.46 11.74
N ILE A 310 -0.95 -12.19 11.78
CA ILE A 310 -1.58 -11.56 12.95
C ILE A 310 -3.09 -11.56 12.76
N VAL A 311 -3.83 -12.01 13.77
CA VAL A 311 -5.29 -12.09 13.76
C VAL A 311 -5.84 -11.26 14.90
N ALA A 312 -6.50 -10.15 14.55
CA ALA A 312 -7.27 -9.34 15.48
C ALA A 312 -8.73 -9.80 15.48
N THR A 313 -9.28 -10.09 16.67
CA THR A 313 -10.67 -10.51 16.85
C THR A 313 -11.41 -9.50 17.71
N SER A 314 -12.50 -8.95 17.18
CA SER A 314 -13.41 -8.03 17.89
C SER A 314 -14.77 -8.68 18.16
N ASP A 315 -15.26 -8.49 19.39
CA ASP A 315 -16.60 -8.87 19.84
C ASP A 315 -17.56 -7.67 19.92
N SER A 316 -17.24 -6.58 19.20
CA SER A 316 -17.88 -5.25 19.25
C SER A 316 -17.55 -4.37 20.46
N LYS A 317 -16.87 -4.89 21.48
CA LYS A 317 -16.50 -4.12 22.68
C LYS A 317 -14.98 -4.10 22.90
N THR A 318 -14.34 -5.23 22.67
CA THR A 318 -12.92 -5.45 22.92
C THR A 318 -12.25 -6.03 21.68
N ILE A 319 -10.92 -5.89 21.61
CA ILE A 319 -10.08 -6.48 20.56
C ILE A 319 -9.04 -7.35 21.24
N THR A 320 -8.86 -8.56 20.73
CA THR A 320 -7.82 -9.52 21.14
C THR A 320 -6.96 -9.92 19.95
N PHE A 321 -5.73 -10.33 20.21
CA PHE A 321 -4.77 -10.78 19.20
C PHE A 321 -4.35 -12.22 19.48
N ASN A 322 -4.03 -12.98 18.42
CA ASN A 322 -3.49 -14.34 18.52
C ASN A 322 -2.01 -14.38 18.99
N VAL A 323 -1.34 -13.24 19.02
CA VAL A 323 0.07 -13.09 19.36
C VAL A 323 0.25 -11.97 20.38
N LYS A 324 1.44 -11.88 20.97
CA LYS A 324 1.85 -10.75 21.81
C LYS A 324 2.50 -9.66 20.95
N PRO A 325 2.44 -8.39 21.36
CA PRO A 325 3.15 -7.32 20.66
C PRO A 325 4.66 -7.57 20.70
N GLY A 326 5.32 -7.18 19.61
CA GLY A 326 6.76 -7.15 19.45
C GLY A 326 7.44 -5.97 20.14
N ASP A 327 8.68 -5.72 19.76
CA ASP A 327 9.46 -4.57 20.24
C ASP A 327 9.38 -3.37 19.28
N TYR A 328 10.21 -2.36 19.54
CA TYR A 328 10.32 -1.15 18.71
C TYR A 328 11.57 -1.14 17.82
N THR A 329 12.17 -2.30 17.56
CA THR A 329 13.41 -2.42 16.78
C THR A 329 13.13 -2.07 15.32
N PRO A 330 13.86 -1.12 14.71
CA PRO A 330 13.70 -0.83 13.28
C PRO A 330 14.08 -2.02 12.40
N GLY A 331 13.62 -2.00 11.16
CA GLY A 331 14.15 -2.87 10.11
C GLY A 331 15.57 -2.47 9.74
N ASN A 332 16.42 -3.46 9.50
CA ASN A 332 17.73 -3.25 8.90
C ASN A 332 17.66 -3.63 7.42
N LYS A 333 18.28 -2.81 6.55
CA LYS A 333 18.47 -3.20 5.16
C LYS A 333 19.33 -4.45 5.08
N SER A 334 18.91 -5.43 4.28
CA SER A 334 19.71 -6.63 4.01
C SER A 334 21.11 -6.20 3.54
N GLY A 335 22.16 -6.69 4.21
CA GLY A 335 23.56 -6.35 3.92
C GLY A 335 24.19 -5.24 4.78
N SER A 336 23.44 -4.52 5.62
CA SER A 336 24.02 -3.58 6.59
C SER A 336 24.52 -4.31 7.84
N THR A 337 25.69 -4.94 7.75
CA THR A 337 26.42 -5.38 8.94
C THR A 337 26.98 -4.15 9.66
N ASN A 338 26.29 -3.67 10.68
CA ASN A 338 26.88 -2.75 11.64
C ASN A 338 27.87 -3.52 12.52
N THR A 339 29.12 -3.64 12.08
CA THR A 339 30.23 -3.89 12.99
C THR A 339 30.37 -2.67 13.89
N SER A 340 29.78 -2.76 15.08
CA SER A 340 30.01 -1.81 16.17
C SER A 340 31.48 -1.90 16.59
N SER A 341 32.29 -0.94 16.14
CA SER A 341 33.51 -0.56 16.83
C SER A 341 33.37 0.90 17.24
N SER A 342 33.36 1.10 18.55
CA SER A 342 33.27 2.40 19.20
C SER A 342 34.53 3.22 18.94
N LYS A 343 34.42 4.26 18.11
CA LYS A 343 35.32 5.42 18.17
C LYS A 343 34.52 6.68 17.81
N PRO A 344 34.62 7.77 18.60
CA PRO A 344 33.85 8.98 18.33
C PRO A 344 34.45 9.69 17.11
N SER A 345 33.82 9.56 15.94
CA SER A 345 34.15 10.37 14.78
C SER A 345 33.14 11.48 14.61
N THR A 346 33.67 12.69 14.52
CA THR A 346 33.03 13.96 14.14
C THR A 346 31.93 13.80 13.10
N SER A 347 30.84 14.51 13.35
CA SER A 347 29.59 14.62 12.60
C SER A 347 29.76 14.83 11.09
N THR A 348 29.68 13.74 10.32
CA THR A 348 29.21 13.79 8.94
C THR A 348 27.70 13.58 9.01
N VAL A 349 26.93 14.67 8.94
CA VAL A 349 25.46 14.60 8.92
C VAL A 349 25.04 13.92 7.63
N GLN A 350 24.69 12.64 7.71
CA GLN A 350 24.10 11.90 6.60
C GLN A 350 22.80 12.62 6.19
N SER A 351 22.71 13.03 4.92
CA SER A 351 21.56 13.79 4.41
C SER A 351 20.27 13.01 4.61
N LEU A 352 19.31 13.60 5.33
CA LEU A 352 17.97 13.03 5.49
C LEU A 352 17.26 13.02 4.13
N PRO A 353 16.48 11.99 3.81
CA PRO A 353 15.78 11.96 2.55
C PRO A 353 14.61 12.95 2.54
N TYR A 354 14.21 13.30 1.34
CA TYR A 354 13.18 14.29 1.10
C TYR A 354 11.81 13.85 1.67
N GLY A 355 11.18 14.65 2.55
CA GLY A 355 9.92 14.30 3.22
C GLY A 355 10.06 13.52 4.53
N TYR A 356 11.28 13.41 5.06
CA TYR A 356 11.56 12.83 6.37
C TYR A 356 10.95 13.72 7.47
N TYR A 357 10.02 13.17 8.24
CA TYR A 357 9.60 13.76 9.51
C TYR A 357 10.55 13.24 10.57
N GLY A 358 11.13 14.13 11.37
CA GLY A 358 12.07 13.81 12.43
C GLY A 358 11.46 13.08 13.62
N GLU A 359 12.28 12.89 14.66
CA GLU A 359 11.90 12.12 15.84
C GLU A 359 10.89 12.92 16.70
N PRO A 360 9.77 12.32 17.13
CA PRO A 360 8.79 13.02 17.96
C PRO A 360 9.38 13.52 19.28
N GLY A 361 9.09 14.78 19.60
CA GLY A 361 9.61 15.43 20.80
C GLY A 361 11.10 15.79 20.73
N LYS A 362 11.78 15.51 19.60
CA LYS A 362 13.16 15.97 19.40
C LYS A 362 13.18 17.49 19.37
N VAL A 363 13.93 18.04 20.30
CA VAL A 363 14.17 19.47 20.41
C VAL A 363 15.42 19.78 19.60
N TYR A 364 15.22 20.46 18.48
CA TYR A 364 16.28 20.95 17.62
C TYR A 364 16.66 22.34 18.10
N VAL A 365 17.69 22.43 18.95
CA VAL A 365 18.20 23.70 19.46
C VAL A 365 19.72 23.78 19.37
N ASP A 366 20.26 24.99 19.20
CA ASP A 366 21.69 25.23 19.35
C ASP A 366 22.12 25.23 20.83
N SER A 367 23.41 25.44 21.09
CA SER A 367 23.97 25.53 22.45
C SER A 367 23.36 26.64 23.31
N SER A 368 22.67 27.61 22.72
CA SER A 368 21.96 28.70 23.41
C SER A 368 20.46 28.44 23.59
N GLY A 369 19.96 27.28 23.17
CA GLY A 369 18.55 26.92 23.25
C GLY A 369 17.67 27.55 22.16
N ARG A 370 18.25 28.17 21.13
CA ARG A 370 17.49 28.71 19.99
C ARG A 370 17.08 27.58 19.05
N GLY A 371 15.83 27.61 18.59
CA GLY A 371 15.30 26.60 17.66
C GLY A 371 16.10 26.54 16.36
N LEU A 372 16.33 25.33 15.87
CA LEU A 372 17.09 25.05 14.66
C LEU A 372 16.20 24.66 13.47
N ILE A 373 14.91 24.40 13.65
CA ILE A 373 14.05 24.08 12.50
C ILE A 373 13.77 25.36 11.71
N LYS A 374 14.12 25.36 10.42
CA LYS A 374 13.96 26.52 9.52
C LYS A 374 12.63 26.46 8.79
N GLY A 375 11.70 27.36 9.11
CA GLY A 375 10.48 27.59 8.34
C GLY A 375 10.65 28.69 7.30
N ASN A 376 10.22 28.47 6.06
CA ASN A 376 10.18 29.46 4.99
C ASN A 376 8.87 29.36 4.17
N ILE A 377 8.59 30.39 3.37
CA ILE A 377 7.51 30.40 2.39
C ILE A 377 8.15 30.27 1.00
N ASN A 378 7.79 29.23 0.24
CA ASN A 378 8.35 29.04 -1.09
C ASN A 378 7.72 29.99 -2.12
N SER A 379 8.22 29.96 -3.37
CA SER A 379 7.70 30.80 -4.47
C SER A 379 6.22 30.56 -4.82
N LYS A 380 5.62 29.47 -4.34
CA LYS A 380 4.20 29.14 -4.49
C LYS A 380 3.36 29.56 -3.28
N GLY A 381 3.94 30.26 -2.30
CA GLY A 381 3.25 30.67 -1.08
C GLY A 381 3.08 29.57 -0.04
N GLU A 382 3.77 28.43 -0.19
CA GLU A 382 3.62 27.29 0.72
C GLU A 382 4.58 27.43 1.92
N LYS A 383 4.06 27.24 3.14
CA LYS A 383 4.84 27.20 4.38
C LYS A 383 5.56 25.85 4.51
N ILE A 384 6.88 25.86 4.42
CA ILE A 384 7.73 24.66 4.49
C ILE A 384 8.70 24.77 5.66
N TYR A 385 8.84 23.72 6.45
CA TYR A 385 9.91 23.64 7.45
C TYR A 385 10.98 22.64 7.03
N HIS A 386 12.23 22.91 7.42
CA HIS A 386 13.37 22.04 7.22
C HIS A 386 14.05 21.79 8.57
N ILE A 387 14.28 20.52 8.89
CA ILE A 387 15.04 20.13 10.07
C ILE A 387 16.53 19.97 9.74
N PRO A 388 17.44 20.15 10.71
CA PRO A 388 18.85 19.87 10.52
C PRO A 388 19.10 18.49 9.89
N GLY A 389 19.81 18.47 8.76
CA GLY A 389 20.07 17.27 7.97
C GLY A 389 19.20 17.13 6.72
N ASP A 390 18.12 17.89 6.57
CA ASP A 390 17.33 17.90 5.33
C ASP A 390 18.18 18.40 4.14
N PRO A 391 17.95 17.92 2.90
CA PRO A 391 18.78 18.27 1.74
C PRO A 391 18.78 19.78 1.42
N TRP A 392 17.71 20.46 1.82
CA TRP A 392 17.53 21.89 1.62
C TRP A 392 17.84 22.72 2.86
N TYR A 393 18.12 22.09 4.00
CA TYR A 393 18.29 22.79 5.27
C TYR A 393 19.34 23.90 5.18
N ASP A 394 20.52 23.62 4.64
CA ASP A 394 21.60 24.60 4.55
C ASP A 394 21.34 25.70 3.51
N ARG A 395 20.52 25.39 2.49
CA ARG A 395 20.12 26.32 1.43
C ARG A 395 18.93 27.19 1.81
N THR A 396 18.11 26.73 2.76
CA THR A 396 16.92 27.44 3.19
C THR A 396 17.31 28.60 4.10
N LYS A 397 16.86 29.80 3.69
CA LYS A 397 16.82 30.98 4.56
C LYS A 397 15.55 30.91 5.40
N ALA A 398 15.71 30.79 6.71
CA ALA A 398 14.58 30.76 7.63
C ALA A 398 13.89 32.12 7.71
N GLU A 399 12.57 32.13 7.52
CA GLU A 399 11.68 33.23 7.88
C GLU A 399 11.15 33.07 9.31
N ARG A 400 11.07 31.82 9.79
CA ARG A 400 10.69 31.48 11.16
C ARG A 400 11.50 30.31 11.68
N TRP A 401 11.75 30.28 12.98
CA TRP A 401 12.46 29.18 13.64
C TRP A 401 11.55 28.43 14.59
N PHE A 402 11.70 27.11 14.66
CA PHE A 402 10.98 26.24 15.59
C PHE A 402 11.96 25.36 16.35
N LYS A 403 11.60 24.99 17.58
CA LYS A 403 12.37 24.05 18.40
C LYS A 403 11.93 22.61 18.13
N THR A 404 10.67 22.40 17.77
CA THR A 404 10.12 21.08 17.47
C THR A 404 9.30 21.10 16.18
N GLU A 405 9.20 19.97 15.50
CA GLU A 405 8.34 19.86 14.31
C GLU A 405 6.86 20.05 14.67
N ALA A 406 6.45 19.67 15.87
CA ALA A 406 5.11 19.91 16.37
C ALA A 406 4.78 21.42 16.41
N GLU A 407 5.72 22.26 16.85
CA GLU A 407 5.58 23.72 16.79
C GLU A 407 5.47 24.22 15.34
N ALA A 408 6.31 23.70 14.44
CA ALA A 408 6.29 24.07 13.03
C ALA A 408 4.94 23.72 12.37
N GLN A 409 4.47 22.50 12.59
CA GLN A 409 3.20 21.99 12.09
C GLN A 409 2.00 22.75 12.67
N ALA A 410 2.01 23.06 13.96
CA ALA A 410 0.99 23.89 14.59
C ALA A 410 0.94 25.32 14.00
N ALA A 411 2.07 25.84 13.52
CA ALA A 411 2.15 27.11 12.80
C ALA A 411 1.76 27.03 11.31
N GLY A 412 1.33 25.85 10.84
CA GLY A 412 0.90 25.59 9.47
C GLY A 412 2.04 25.30 8.49
N PHE A 413 3.25 25.01 8.97
CA PHE A 413 4.36 24.59 8.13
C PHE A 413 4.30 23.08 7.94
N ARG A 414 4.50 22.62 6.70
CA ARG A 414 4.66 21.20 6.38
C ARG A 414 6.12 20.89 6.05
N PRO A 415 6.60 19.64 6.10
CA PRO A 415 7.92 19.35 5.55
C PRO A 415 7.91 19.52 4.01
N PRO A 416 9.10 19.59 3.39
CA PRO A 416 9.24 19.69 1.94
C PRO A 416 8.52 18.54 1.20
N LYS A 417 7.97 18.79 -0.01
CA LYS A 417 7.40 17.76 -0.97
C LYS A 417 8.29 17.54 -2.20
N LYS A 418 8.58 16.29 -2.63
CA LYS A 418 9.61 16.00 -3.66
C LYS A 418 9.44 16.84 -4.91
#